data_AF-A0A285BY83-F1
#
_entry.id   AF-A0A285BY83-F1
#
_cell.length_a   1.000
_cell.length_b   1.000
_cell.length_c   1.000
_cell.angle_alpha   90.00
_cell.angle_beta   90.00
_cell.angle_gamma   90.00
#
_symmetry.space_group_name_H-M   'P 1'
#
loop_
_entity.id
_entity.type
_entity.pdbx_description
1 polymer ?
#
loop_
_entity_poly.entity_id
_entity_poly.type
_entity_poly.pdbx_seq_one_letter_code
_entity_poly.pdbx_strand_id
1 'polypeptide(L)'
;MKKELIHSLTDTFEGHAQETETGVKFWLARDLQHLLGYAEWRNFMQVVSKAKTACEVTEHAISDHFVDVNKMVELGSGGQREVDDILLTNKRFLKFLG
;
A
#
# COMPACT_ATOMS: atom_id res chain seq x y z
N MET A 1 18.61 -16.35 -0.66
CA MET A 1 17.36 -16.49 -1.43
C MET A 1 16.15 -15.79 -0.82
N LYS A 2 15.38 -16.33 0.16
CA LYS A 2 14.17 -15.61 0.67
C LYS A 2 14.47 -14.24 1.31
N LYS A 3 15.57 -14.11 2.08
CA LYS A 3 15.94 -12.85 2.74
C LYS A 3 16.36 -11.73 1.79
N GLU A 4 17.01 -12.06 0.68
CA GLU A 4 17.48 -11.08 -0.31
C GLU A 4 16.32 -10.52 -1.12
N LEU A 5 15.34 -11.37 -1.46
CA LEU A 5 14.10 -10.93 -2.09
C LEU A 5 13.30 -9.98 -1.17
N ILE A 6 13.20 -10.32 0.12
CA ILE A 6 12.54 -9.45 1.11
C ILE A 6 13.30 -8.12 1.26
N HIS A 7 14.63 -8.13 1.25
CA HIS A 7 15.43 -6.89 1.33
C HIS A 7 15.21 -6.01 0.11
N SER A 8 15.33 -6.58 -1.10
CA SER A 8 15.12 -5.86 -2.35
C SER A 8 13.70 -5.31 -2.46
N LEU A 9 12.68 -6.07 -2.03
CA LEU A 9 11.31 -5.57 -1.95
C LEU A 9 11.21 -4.41 -0.95
N THR A 10 11.83 -4.54 0.23
CA THR A 10 11.83 -3.48 1.25
C THR A 10 12.45 -2.19 0.73
N ASP A 11 13.62 -2.27 0.09
CA ASP A 11 14.30 -1.11 -0.49
C ASP A 11 13.47 -0.47 -1.60
N THR A 12 12.84 -1.31 -2.44
CA THR A 12 11.94 -0.84 -3.50
C THR A 12 10.73 -0.12 -2.90
N PHE A 13 10.11 -0.69 -1.86
CA PHE A 13 9.00 -0.04 -1.18
C PHE A 13 9.41 1.28 -0.53
N GLU A 14 10.56 1.35 0.15
CA GLU A 14 11.05 2.59 0.74
C GLU A 14 11.27 3.69 -0.29
N GLY A 15 11.67 3.34 -1.51
CA GLY A 15 11.77 4.27 -2.65
C GLY A 15 10.42 4.81 -3.14
N HIS A 16 9.32 4.09 -2.90
CA HIS A 16 7.95 4.51 -3.23
C HIS A 16 7.21 5.16 -2.05
N ALA A 17 7.89 5.37 -0.92
CA ALA A 17 7.31 6.09 0.21
C ALA A 17 7.11 7.56 -0.17
N GLN A 18 5.90 8.06 0.07
CA GLN A 18 5.59 9.47 0.08
C GLN A 18 5.69 9.99 1.51
N GLU A 19 5.84 11.30 1.69
CA GLU A 19 5.99 11.92 2.99
C GLU A 19 4.96 13.04 3.14
N THR A 20 4.25 13.08 4.25
CA THR A 20 3.38 14.20 4.59
C THR A 20 4.21 15.44 4.94
N GLU A 21 3.57 16.61 4.97
CA GLU A 21 4.22 17.85 5.44
C GLU A 21 4.76 17.74 6.89
N THR A 22 4.22 16.81 7.67
CA THR A 22 4.63 16.53 9.06
C THR A 22 5.75 15.50 9.18
N GLY A 23 6.30 15.01 8.07
CA GLY A 23 7.39 14.04 8.04
C GLY A 23 6.96 12.58 8.20
N VAL A 24 5.66 12.29 8.10
CA VAL A 24 5.15 10.92 8.22
C VAL A 24 5.21 10.25 6.85
N LYS A 25 5.94 9.14 6.79
CA LYS A 25 6.00 8.32 5.58
C LYS A 25 4.73 7.51 5.39
N PHE A 26 4.24 7.50 4.17
CA PHE A 26 3.08 6.71 3.76
C PHE A 26 3.25 6.12 2.36
N TRP A 27 2.45 5.11 2.07
CA TRP A 27 2.38 4.44 0.77
C TRP A 27 0.95 4.38 0.29
N LEU A 28 0.74 4.53 -1.02
CA LEU A 28 -0.57 4.32 -1.62
C LEU A 28 -0.70 2.87 -2.09
N ALA A 29 -1.80 2.23 -1.73
CA ALA A 29 -2.09 0.85 -2.08
C ALA A 29 -2.12 0.64 -3.61
N ARG A 30 -2.59 1.61 -4.40
CA ARG A 30 -2.47 1.53 -5.87
C ARG A 30 -1.04 1.48 -6.35
N ASP A 31 -0.13 2.23 -5.74
CA ASP A 31 1.29 2.20 -6.16
C ASP A 31 1.90 0.84 -5.79
N LEU A 32 1.57 0.32 -4.61
CA LEU A 32 1.98 -1.02 -4.16
C LEU A 32 1.42 -2.14 -5.04
N GLN A 33 0.17 -2.01 -5.51
CA GLN A 33 -0.45 -2.95 -6.43
C GLN A 33 0.40 -3.12 -7.69
N HIS A 34 0.78 -2.00 -8.32
CA HIS A 34 1.60 -2.00 -9.54
C HIS A 34 3.00 -2.55 -9.25
N LEU A 35 3.60 -2.14 -8.13
CA LEU A 35 4.93 -2.57 -7.73
C LEU A 35 5.04 -4.08 -7.54
N LEU A 36 4.00 -4.69 -6.97
CA LEU A 36 3.90 -6.12 -6.73
C LEU A 36 3.34 -6.91 -7.93
N GLY A 37 3.04 -6.23 -9.04
CA GLY A 37 2.59 -6.87 -10.28
C GLY A 37 1.14 -7.38 -10.25
N TYR A 38 0.29 -6.87 -9.37
CA TYR A 38 -1.13 -7.24 -9.34
C TYR A 38 -1.89 -6.50 -10.45
N ALA A 39 -2.41 -7.25 -11.43
CA ALA A 39 -3.18 -6.67 -12.52
C ALA A 39 -4.56 -6.13 -12.08
N GLU A 40 -5.24 -6.82 -11.15
CA GLU A 40 -6.59 -6.46 -10.71
C GLU A 40 -6.61 -5.95 -9.26
N TRP A 41 -7.23 -4.78 -9.06
CA TRP A 41 -7.40 -4.18 -7.72
C TRP A 41 -8.07 -5.11 -6.72
N ARG A 42 -9.11 -5.86 -7.14
CA ARG A 42 -9.82 -6.80 -6.26
C ARG A 42 -8.92 -7.90 -5.69
N ASN A 43 -7.92 -8.34 -6.46
CA ASN A 43 -7.00 -9.39 -6.02
C ASN A 43 -6.00 -8.82 -5.03
N PHE A 44 -5.52 -7.61 -5.30
CA PHE A 44 -4.66 -6.89 -4.37
C PHE A 44 -5.36 -6.57 -3.04
N MET A 45 -6.64 -6.21 -3.08
CA MET A 45 -7.45 -5.99 -1.88
C MET A 45 -7.50 -7.21 -0.95
N GLN A 46 -7.44 -8.44 -1.48
CA GLN A 46 -7.37 -9.64 -0.64
C GLN A 46 -6.03 -9.72 0.10
N VAL A 47 -4.94 -9.27 -0.51
CA VAL A 47 -3.60 -9.21 0.12
C VAL A 47 -3.59 -8.15 1.21
N VAL A 48 -4.14 -6.97 0.92
CA VAL A 48 -4.31 -5.90 1.91
C VAL A 48 -5.17 -6.37 3.08
N SER A 49 -6.29 -7.06 2.82
CA SER A 49 -7.15 -7.63 3.86
C SER A 49 -6.41 -8.63 4.75
N LYS A 50 -5.58 -9.51 4.17
CA LYS A 50 -4.73 -10.43 4.94
C LYS A 50 -3.71 -9.66 5.80
N ALA A 51 -3.11 -8.60 5.27
CA ALA A 51 -2.20 -7.74 6.03
C ALA A 51 -2.91 -7.02 7.18
N LYS A 52 -4.15 -6.54 6.98
CA LYS A 52 -5.02 -5.98 8.03
C LYS A 52 -5.25 -7.00 9.15
N THR A 53 -5.69 -8.22 8.82
CA THR A 53 -5.92 -9.31 9.80
C THR A 53 -4.65 -9.71 10.55
N ALA A 54 -3.50 -9.78 9.86
CA ALA A 54 -2.23 -10.09 10.52
C ALA A 54 -1.82 -9.04 11.56
N CYS A 55 -2.26 -7.79 11.40
CA CYS A 55 -1.97 -6.70 12.33
C CYS A 55 -2.98 -6.56 13.47
N GLU A 56 -4.21 -7.06 13.31
CA GLU A 56 -5.19 -7.18 14.38
C GLU A 56 -4.61 -7.96 15.59
N VAL A 57 -3.70 -8.90 15.32
CA VAL A 57 -2.96 -9.68 16.33
C VAL A 57 -1.94 -8.85 17.12
N THR A 58 -1.63 -7.62 16.69
CA THR A 58 -0.60 -6.76 17.27
C THR A 58 -1.12 -5.56 18.06
N GLU A 59 -2.40 -5.56 18.48
CA GLU A 59 -3.05 -4.56 19.36
C GLU A 59 -3.04 -3.09 18.86
N HIS A 60 -2.72 -2.84 17.59
CA HIS A 60 -2.82 -1.49 16.99
C HIS A 60 -4.10 -1.39 16.16
N ALA A 61 -4.81 -0.27 16.25
CA ALA A 61 -6.02 -0.04 15.47
C ALA A 61 -5.69 0.01 13.97
N ILE A 62 -6.33 -0.86 13.19
CA ILE A 62 -6.14 -0.94 11.73
C ILE A 62 -6.44 0.42 11.05
N SER A 63 -7.38 1.18 11.59
CA SER A 63 -7.78 2.51 11.08
C SER A 63 -6.68 3.57 11.17
N ASP A 64 -5.74 3.44 12.11
CA ASP A 64 -4.64 4.42 12.27
C ASP A 64 -3.54 4.23 11.21
N HIS A 65 -3.72 3.21 10.39
CA HIS A 65 -2.66 2.58 9.63
C HIS A 65 -3.07 2.28 8.19
N PHE A 66 -4.35 2.02 7.96
CA PHE A 66 -4.98 1.91 6.66
C PHE A 66 -6.12 2.91 6.61
N VAL A 67 -5.85 4.04 5.96
CA VAL A 67 -6.84 5.10 5.77
C VAL A 67 -7.37 4.96 4.35
N ASP A 68 -8.67 4.70 4.22
CA ASP A 68 -9.31 4.71 2.91
C ASP A 68 -9.34 6.17 2.41
N VAL A 69 -8.81 6.38 1.21
CA VAL A 69 -8.68 7.69 0.57
C VAL A 69 -9.16 7.57 -0.86
N ASN A 70 -9.49 8.70 -1.48
CA ASN A 70 -9.84 8.72 -2.89
C ASN A 70 -8.75 9.41 -3.69
N LYS A 71 -8.39 8.84 -4.84
CA LYS A 71 -7.41 9.40 -5.77
C LYS A 71 -8.08 9.75 -7.07
N MET A 72 -7.80 10.95 -7.59
CA MET A 72 -8.16 11.30 -8.96
C MET A 72 -7.13 10.68 -9.91
N VAL A 73 -7.58 9.89 -10.87
CA VAL A 73 -6.73 9.29 -11.91
C VAL A 73 -7.15 9.78 -13.28
N GLU A 74 -6.18 10.11 -14.12
CA GLU A 74 -6.43 10.44 -15.52
C GLU A 74 -6.85 9.20 -16.31
N LEU A 75 -7.89 9.37 -17.10
CA LEU A 75 -8.34 8.45 -18.12
C LEU A 75 -7.65 8.81 -19.43
N GLY A 76 -7.44 7.83 -20.30
CA GLY A 76 -6.78 8.02 -21.61
C GLY A 76 -7.48 9.01 -22.55
N SER A 77 -8.66 9.53 -22.19
CA SER A 77 -9.40 10.58 -22.90
C SER A 77 -9.18 12.00 -22.34
N GLY A 78 -8.32 12.18 -21.34
CA GLY A 78 -8.11 13.46 -20.65
C GLY A 78 -9.17 13.78 -19.57
N GLY A 79 -10.14 12.88 -19.35
CA GLY A 79 -11.05 12.96 -18.21
C GLY A 79 -10.37 12.44 -16.93
N GLN A 80 -10.82 12.90 -15.76
CA GLN A 80 -10.38 12.34 -14.49
C GLN A 80 -11.53 11.56 -13.85
N ARG A 81 -11.20 10.46 -13.17
CA ARG A 81 -12.15 9.76 -12.30
C ARG A 81 -11.60 9.61 -10.90
N GLU A 82 -12.49 9.66 -9.94
CA GLU A 82 -12.18 9.28 -8.56
C GLU A 82 -12.12 7.75 -8.47
N VAL A 83 -11.07 7.23 -7.84
CA VAL A 83 -10.93 5.81 -7.51
C VAL A 83 -10.59 5.66 -6.04
N ASP A 84 -11.19 4.68 -5.39
CA ASP A 84 -10.85 4.31 -4.02
C ASP A 84 -9.39 3.89 -3.95
N ASP A 85 -8.64 4.31 -2.95
CA ASP A 85 -7.26 3.92 -2.67
C ASP A 85 -7.10 3.79 -1.15
N ILE A 86 -5.95 3.31 -0.70
CA ILE A 86 -5.66 3.14 0.72
C ILE A 86 -4.29 3.71 1.00
N LEU A 87 -4.21 4.58 2.00
CA LEU A 87 -2.98 5.11 2.52
C LEU A 87 -2.49 4.22 3.67
N LEU A 88 -1.25 3.74 3.55
CA LEU A 88 -0.58 2.89 4.53
C LEU A 88 0.52 3.69 5.23
N THR A 89 0.56 3.73 6.56
CA THR A 89 1.60 4.48 7.32
C THR A 89 2.62 3.59 8.02
N ASN A 90 2.38 2.27 8.13
CA ASN A 90 3.29 1.37 8.84
C ASN A 90 4.11 0.49 7.89
N LYS A 91 5.43 0.67 7.92
CA LYS A 91 6.39 -0.16 7.18
C LYS A 91 6.30 -1.66 7.48
N ARG A 92 5.73 -2.07 8.63
CA ARG A 92 5.49 -3.50 8.91
C ARG A 92 4.50 -4.12 7.92
N PHE A 93 3.58 -3.35 7.34
CA PHE A 93 2.61 -3.88 6.36
C PHE A 93 3.28 -4.42 5.11
N LEU A 94 4.36 -3.78 4.66
CA LEU A 94 5.10 -4.17 3.47
C LEU A 94 5.67 -5.59 3.58
N LYS A 95 5.94 -6.06 4.81
CA LYS A 95 6.41 -7.43 5.09
C LYS A 95 5.33 -8.49 4.95
N PHE A 96 4.05 -8.11 4.98
CA PHE A 96 2.91 -9.01 4.83
C PHE A 96 2.33 -9.01 3.40
N LEU A 97 2.74 -8.05 2.56
CA LEU A 97 2.32 -7.96 1.16
C LEU A 97 3.22 -8.76 0.20
N GLY A 98 4.38 -9.24 0.66
CA GLY A 98 5.39 -9.99 -0.11
C GLY A 98 5.55 -11.44 0.32
#